data_AF-A0A848YH00-F1
#
_entry.id   AF-A0A848YH00-F1
#
_cell.length_a   1.000
_cell.length_b   1.000
_cell.length_c   1.000
_cell.angle_alpha   90.00
_cell.angle_beta   90.00
_cell.angle_gamma   90.00
#
_symmetry.space_group_name_H-M   'P 1'
#
loop_
_entity.id
_entity.type
_entity.pdbx_description
1 polymer ?
#
loop_
_entity_poly.entity_id
_entity_poly.type
_entity_poly.pdbx_seq_one_letter_code
_entity_poly.pdbx_strand_id
1 'polypeptide(L)'
;IYDDNAYFAHFARWSRADTKTFCDITPAYSALNQDGFDYMKRFIASQHVALKIFFVMRDPVDRLWSHMRYRDKGDDGSGLFKSWSKWIEDPEFMAWANYKHTVEVLEGMFPAEDLLFLFYEDLFNEASLKTLCAFAGADHRPPQSEKAVNETFLKLDLPGPVRDQLQARLRPQYEFCHQRFGDRVPASWLNP
;
A
#
# COMPACT_ATOMS: atom_id res chain seq x y z
N ILE A 1 -29.07 -4.75 -12.68
CA ILE A 1 -28.69 -4.35 -11.29
C ILE A 1 -27.18 -4.12 -11.20
N TYR A 2 -26.36 -4.78 -12.03
CA TYR A 2 -24.98 -4.37 -12.29
C TYR A 2 -24.94 -3.17 -13.26
N ASP A 3 -24.16 -2.14 -12.93
CA ASP A 3 -23.93 -0.93 -13.73
C ASP A 3 -22.44 -0.56 -13.61
N ASP A 4 -21.69 -0.72 -14.70
CA ASP A 4 -20.26 -0.41 -14.78
C ASP A 4 -19.95 1.06 -14.44
N ASN A 5 -20.92 1.97 -14.61
CA ASN A 5 -20.72 3.39 -14.34
C ASN A 5 -20.99 3.77 -12.88
N ALA A 6 -21.52 2.87 -12.05
CA ALA A 6 -21.87 3.18 -10.67
C ALA A 6 -20.65 3.67 -9.85
N TYR A 7 -19.46 3.15 -10.15
CA TYR A 7 -18.19 3.58 -9.55
C TYR A 7 -17.89 5.05 -9.86
N PHE A 8 -17.90 5.44 -11.13
CA PHE A 8 -17.65 6.83 -11.52
C PHE A 8 -18.77 7.77 -11.11
N ALA A 9 -20.03 7.32 -11.16
CA ALA A 9 -21.18 8.05 -10.66
C ALA A 9 -21.06 8.36 -9.16
N HIS A 10 -20.42 7.47 -8.38
CA HIS A 10 -20.10 7.77 -6.99
C HIS A 10 -19.20 8.99 -6.86
N PHE A 11 -18.05 9.02 -7.54
CA PHE A 11 -17.14 10.17 -7.50
C PHE A 11 -17.75 11.44 -8.10
N ALA A 12 -18.55 11.32 -9.16
CA ALA A 12 -19.23 12.44 -9.79
C ALA A 12 -20.17 13.17 -8.81
N ARG A 13 -20.84 12.45 -7.89
CA ARG A 13 -21.70 13.06 -6.86
C ARG A 13 -20.94 13.92 -5.85
N TRP A 14 -19.68 13.60 -5.58
CA TRP A 14 -18.82 14.36 -4.66
C TRP A 14 -17.99 15.44 -5.37
N SER A 15 -17.92 15.38 -6.70
CA SER A 15 -17.12 16.30 -7.52
C SER A 15 -17.85 17.62 -7.75
N ARG A 16 -17.07 18.69 -7.82
CA ARG A 16 -17.47 20.06 -8.17
C ARG A 16 -16.84 20.44 -9.51
N ALA A 17 -17.28 21.56 -10.10
CA ALA A 17 -16.73 22.05 -11.36
C ALA A 17 -15.21 22.32 -11.31
N ASP A 18 -14.67 22.60 -10.12
CA ASP A 18 -13.26 22.84 -9.86
C ASP A 18 -12.49 21.59 -9.37
N THR A 19 -13.15 20.44 -9.19
CA THR A 19 -12.49 19.19 -8.80
C THR A 19 -11.53 18.74 -9.90
N LYS A 20 -10.23 18.67 -9.56
CA LYS A 20 -9.17 18.20 -10.47
C LYS A 20 -8.85 16.73 -10.32
N THR A 21 -9.00 16.21 -9.11
CA THR A 21 -8.56 14.86 -8.75
C THR A 21 -9.52 14.26 -7.74
N PHE A 22 -9.77 12.96 -7.86
CA PHE A 22 -10.36 12.13 -6.83
C PHE A 22 -9.47 10.90 -6.63
N CYS A 23 -9.63 10.19 -5.51
CA CYS A 23 -8.77 9.08 -5.15
C CYS A 23 -9.58 7.94 -4.54
N ASP A 24 -9.25 6.71 -4.93
CA ASP A 24 -9.63 5.48 -4.25
C ASP A 24 -8.37 4.85 -3.67
N ILE A 25 -8.39 4.54 -2.37
CA ILE A 25 -7.29 3.89 -1.67
C ILE A 25 -7.77 2.54 -1.19
N THR A 26 -7.42 1.50 -1.93
CA THR A 26 -7.74 0.11 -1.57
C THR A 26 -6.44 -0.71 -1.51
N PRO A 27 -5.94 -1.07 -0.31
CA PRO A 27 -4.68 -1.80 -0.15
C PRO A 27 -4.59 -3.12 -0.93
N ALA A 28 -5.74 -3.79 -1.15
CA ALA A 28 -5.80 -5.04 -1.91
C ALA A 28 -5.39 -4.88 -3.38
N TYR A 29 -5.39 -3.66 -3.94
CA TYR A 29 -4.89 -3.43 -5.30
C TYR A 29 -3.40 -3.77 -5.45
N SER A 30 -2.62 -3.74 -4.36
CA SER A 30 -1.20 -4.11 -4.39
C SER A 30 -0.94 -5.59 -4.74
N ALA A 31 -1.95 -6.45 -4.57
CA ALA A 31 -1.91 -7.86 -4.91
C ALA A 31 -2.45 -8.18 -6.31
N LEU A 32 -2.85 -7.17 -7.09
CA LEU A 32 -3.27 -7.39 -8.48
C LEU A 32 -2.08 -7.84 -9.34
N ASN A 33 -2.36 -8.74 -10.26
CA ASN A 33 -1.45 -9.11 -11.33
C ASN A 33 -1.61 -8.18 -12.54
N GLN A 34 -0.88 -8.49 -13.62
CA GLN A 34 -0.95 -7.75 -14.87
C GLN A 34 -2.37 -7.64 -15.44
N ASP A 35 -3.17 -8.72 -15.39
CA ASP A 35 -4.55 -8.71 -15.91
C ASP A 35 -5.45 -7.74 -15.11
N GLY A 36 -5.27 -7.69 -13.79
CA GLY A 36 -6.00 -6.77 -12.92
C GLY A 36 -5.68 -5.31 -13.22
N PHE A 37 -4.41 -4.98 -13.41
CA PHE A 37 -4.00 -3.62 -13.80
C PHE A 37 -4.41 -3.28 -15.24
N ASP A 38 -4.43 -4.25 -16.16
CA ASP A 38 -4.93 -4.02 -17.52
C ASP A 38 -6.43 -3.72 -17.53
N TYR A 39 -7.20 -4.48 -16.75
CA TYR A 39 -8.60 -4.18 -16.51
C TYR A 39 -8.78 -2.77 -15.95
N MET A 40 -8.01 -2.39 -14.92
CA MET A 40 -8.07 -1.05 -14.33
C MET A 40 -7.80 0.04 -15.37
N LYS A 41 -6.77 -0.11 -16.22
CA LYS A 41 -6.49 0.83 -17.31
C LYS A 41 -7.68 0.97 -18.26
N ARG A 42 -8.22 -0.14 -18.74
CA ARG A 42 -9.36 -0.14 -19.69
C ARG A 42 -10.61 0.46 -19.06
N PHE A 43 -10.87 0.13 -17.80
CA PHE A 43 -12.01 0.64 -17.05
C PHE A 43 -11.91 2.15 -16.84
N ILE A 44 -10.75 2.66 -16.45
CA ILE A 44 -10.53 4.11 -16.28
C ILE A 44 -10.56 4.85 -17.62
N ALA A 45 -9.96 4.27 -18.67
CA ALA A 45 -9.97 4.85 -20.02
C ALA A 45 -11.38 4.93 -20.65
N SER A 46 -12.39 4.26 -20.08
CA SER A 46 -13.79 4.47 -20.45
C SER A 46 -14.33 5.86 -20.07
N GLN A 47 -13.59 6.59 -19.24
CA GLN A 47 -13.91 7.93 -18.78
C GLN A 47 -12.83 8.92 -19.19
N HIS A 48 -13.15 10.21 -19.19
CA HIS A 48 -12.22 11.30 -19.49
C HIS A 48 -11.35 11.65 -18.28
N VAL A 49 -10.69 10.67 -17.67
CA VAL A 49 -9.83 10.84 -16.50
C VAL A 49 -8.49 10.14 -16.71
N ALA A 50 -7.41 10.75 -16.22
CA ALA A 50 -6.08 10.12 -16.24
C ALA A 50 -5.92 9.22 -15.02
N LEU A 51 -5.39 8.00 -15.22
CA LEU A 51 -5.05 7.08 -14.14
C LEU A 51 -3.64 7.38 -13.64
N LYS A 52 -3.53 7.75 -12.37
CA LYS A 52 -2.26 7.82 -11.64
C LYS A 52 -2.29 6.83 -10.48
N ILE A 53 -1.17 6.14 -10.25
CA ILE A 53 -1.05 5.16 -9.18
C ILE A 53 0.07 5.60 -8.25
N PHE A 54 -0.25 5.70 -6.96
CA PHE A 54 0.78 5.74 -5.93
C PHE A 54 0.75 4.45 -5.11
N PHE A 55 1.92 3.96 -4.74
CA PHE A 55 2.10 2.76 -3.93
C PHE A 55 2.91 3.12 -2.69
N VAL A 56 2.29 2.95 -1.52
CA VAL A 56 2.92 3.21 -0.22
C VAL A 56 3.43 1.89 0.35
N MET A 57 4.74 1.74 0.41
CA MET A 57 5.40 0.63 1.09
C MET A 57 5.59 0.96 2.57
N ARG A 58 5.60 -0.06 3.42
CA ARG A 58 5.97 0.02 4.84
C ARG A 58 7.01 -1.06 5.10
N ASP A 59 7.75 -1.02 6.21
CA ASP A 59 8.60 -2.13 6.62
C ASP A 59 7.87 -3.48 6.39
N PRO A 60 8.41 -4.38 5.54
CA PRO A 60 7.76 -5.62 5.16
C PRO A 60 7.25 -6.46 6.35
N VAL A 61 8.04 -6.52 7.42
CA VAL A 61 7.71 -7.30 8.62
C VAL A 61 6.56 -6.65 9.37
N ASP A 62 6.65 -5.34 9.63
CA ASP A 62 5.58 -4.58 10.28
C ASP A 62 4.28 -4.58 9.45
N ARG A 63 4.40 -4.57 8.13
CA ARG A 63 3.27 -4.65 7.19
C ARG A 63 2.52 -5.96 7.33
N LEU A 64 3.23 -7.09 7.33
CA LEU A 64 2.62 -8.39 7.54
C LEU A 64 2.08 -8.51 8.97
N TRP A 65 2.84 -8.10 9.99
CA TRP A 65 2.39 -8.14 11.37
C TRP A 65 1.12 -7.32 11.58
N SER A 66 1.01 -6.13 10.98
CA SER A 66 -0.21 -5.34 11.02
C SER A 66 -1.38 -6.04 10.33
N HIS A 67 -1.14 -6.71 9.20
CA HIS A 67 -2.18 -7.46 8.50
C HIS A 67 -2.63 -8.69 9.32
N MET A 68 -1.70 -9.37 9.99
CA MET A 68 -1.97 -10.46 10.93
C MET A 68 -2.93 -10.00 12.04
N ARG A 69 -2.59 -8.89 12.71
CA ARG A 69 -3.41 -8.33 13.80
C ARG A 69 -4.77 -7.82 13.31
N TYR A 70 -4.85 -7.33 12.07
CA TYR A 70 -6.12 -6.89 11.48
C TYR A 70 -7.04 -8.07 11.13
N ARG A 71 -6.48 -9.20 10.68
CA ARG A 71 -7.24 -10.41 10.35
C ARG A 71 -7.67 -11.21 11.58
N ASP A 72 -6.88 -11.17 12.64
CA ASP A 72 -7.24 -11.80 13.91
C ASP A 72 -8.37 -11.00 14.58
N LYS A 73 -9.56 -11.59 14.63
CA LYS A 73 -10.74 -11.00 15.27
C LYS A 73 -10.86 -11.36 16.76
N GLY A 74 -9.85 -12.03 17.31
CA GLY A 74 -9.79 -12.37 18.72
C GLY A 74 -9.30 -11.17 19.54
N ASP A 75 -9.88 -11.01 20.74
CA ASP A 75 -9.54 -9.88 21.62
C ASP A 75 -8.14 -10.01 22.27
N ASP A 76 -7.59 -11.21 22.35
CA ASP A 76 -6.36 -11.53 23.12
C ASP A 76 -5.16 -11.97 22.27
N GLY A 77 -5.30 -12.05 20.93
CA GLY A 77 -4.23 -12.50 20.03
C GLY A 77 -3.89 -14.00 20.11
N SER A 78 -4.65 -14.79 20.86
CA SER A 78 -4.39 -16.23 21.03
C SER A 78 -4.54 -17.03 19.73
N GLY A 79 -5.41 -16.58 18.82
CA GLY A 79 -5.57 -17.14 17.47
C GLY A 79 -4.36 -16.88 16.58
N LEU A 80 -3.84 -15.66 16.66
CA LEU A 80 -2.65 -15.22 15.93
C LEU A 80 -1.42 -16.05 16.32
N PHE A 81 -1.12 -16.19 17.61
CA PHE A 81 0.05 -16.97 18.04
C PHE A 81 -0.01 -18.46 17.69
N LYS A 82 -1.22 -19.03 17.55
CA LYS A 82 -1.39 -20.42 17.12
C LYS A 82 -1.26 -20.60 15.61
N SER A 83 -1.45 -19.54 14.82
CA SER A 83 -1.66 -19.65 13.38
C SER A 83 -0.66 -18.87 12.53
N TRP A 84 0.16 -17.98 13.10
CA TRP A 84 1.10 -17.15 12.36
C TRP A 84 2.03 -17.96 11.46
N SER A 85 2.46 -19.15 11.92
CA SER A 85 3.32 -20.04 11.16
C SER A 85 2.63 -20.56 9.89
N LYS A 86 1.31 -20.71 9.89
CA LYS A 86 0.54 -21.06 8.67
C LYS A 86 0.42 -19.87 7.73
N TRP A 87 0.29 -18.66 8.27
CA TRP A 87 0.16 -17.45 7.46
C TRP A 87 1.45 -17.10 6.72
N ILE A 88 2.62 -17.37 7.29
CA ILE A 88 3.90 -17.16 6.57
C ILE A 88 4.17 -18.17 5.46
N GLU A 89 3.43 -19.29 5.44
CA GLU A 89 3.45 -20.27 4.35
C GLU A 89 2.38 -19.98 3.29
N ASP A 90 1.42 -19.11 3.58
CA ASP A 90 0.35 -18.75 2.66
C ASP A 90 0.87 -17.72 1.62
N PRO A 91 0.97 -18.09 0.32
CA PRO A 91 1.45 -17.18 -0.70
C PRO A 91 0.57 -15.95 -0.88
N GLU A 92 -0.75 -16.07 -0.69
CA GLU A 92 -1.67 -14.93 -0.80
C GLU A 92 -1.46 -13.94 0.33
N PHE A 93 -1.13 -14.43 1.52
CA PHE A 93 -0.77 -13.59 2.65
C PHE A 93 0.57 -12.89 2.42
N MET A 94 1.59 -13.62 1.96
CA MET A 94 2.92 -13.08 1.68
C MET A 94 2.93 -12.09 0.51
N ALA A 95 1.97 -12.18 -0.43
CA ALA A 95 1.82 -11.23 -1.54
C ALA A 95 1.66 -9.78 -1.07
N TRP A 96 1.13 -9.55 0.14
CA TRP A 96 0.95 -8.21 0.72
C TRP A 96 2.25 -7.47 1.03
N ALA A 97 3.38 -8.20 1.08
CA ALA A 97 4.72 -7.66 1.26
C ALA A 97 5.65 -8.00 0.07
N ASN A 98 5.11 -8.48 -1.05
CA ASN A 98 5.89 -8.80 -2.24
C ASN A 98 6.14 -7.55 -3.11
N TYR A 99 6.89 -6.59 -2.55
CA TYR A 99 7.13 -5.30 -3.16
C TYR A 99 7.85 -5.40 -4.49
N LYS A 100 8.79 -6.35 -4.64
CA LYS A 100 9.45 -6.62 -5.91
C LYS A 100 8.43 -6.86 -7.02
N HIS A 101 7.51 -7.80 -6.81
CA HIS A 101 6.50 -8.13 -7.80
C HIS A 101 5.61 -6.93 -8.13
N THR A 102 5.05 -6.27 -7.12
CA THR A 102 4.13 -5.13 -7.33
C THR A 102 4.83 -3.99 -8.08
N VAL A 103 6.07 -3.64 -7.71
CA VAL A 103 6.84 -2.57 -8.37
C VAL A 103 7.18 -2.95 -9.81
N GLU A 104 7.69 -4.16 -10.06
CA GLU A 104 8.05 -4.60 -11.42
C GLU A 104 6.82 -4.65 -12.35
N VAL A 105 5.66 -5.09 -11.85
CA VAL A 105 4.41 -5.09 -12.62
C VAL A 105 3.97 -3.66 -12.94
N LEU A 106 3.98 -2.76 -11.96
CA LEU A 106 3.60 -1.36 -12.18
C LEU A 106 4.52 -0.69 -13.20
N GLU A 107 5.84 -0.81 -13.04
CA GLU A 107 6.82 -0.22 -13.94
C GLU A 107 6.78 -0.81 -15.35
N GLY A 108 6.41 -2.08 -15.49
CA GLY A 108 6.22 -2.71 -16.80
C GLY A 108 4.94 -2.25 -17.52
N MET A 109 3.98 -1.66 -16.81
CA MET A 109 2.64 -1.37 -17.34
C MET A 109 2.30 0.11 -17.47
N PHE A 110 2.95 0.96 -16.70
CA PHE A 110 2.66 2.39 -16.59
C PHE A 110 3.92 3.22 -16.81
N PRO A 111 3.80 4.41 -17.43
CA PRO A 111 4.93 5.31 -17.56
C PRO A 111 5.32 5.89 -16.19
N ALA A 112 6.58 6.28 -16.03
CA ALA A 112 7.14 6.67 -14.75
C ALA A 112 6.44 7.91 -14.14
N GLU A 113 5.93 8.83 -14.96
CA GLU A 113 5.19 10.02 -14.55
C GLU A 113 3.81 9.74 -13.94
N ASP A 114 3.25 8.55 -14.21
CA ASP A 114 1.96 8.09 -13.67
C ASP A 114 2.13 7.20 -12.43
N LEU A 115 3.37 6.97 -11.99
CA LEU A 115 3.72 6.16 -10.83
C LEU A 115 4.39 7.00 -9.74
N LEU A 116 3.96 6.79 -8.49
CA LEU A 116 4.62 7.34 -7.32
C LEU A 116 4.82 6.28 -6.24
N PHE A 117 6.06 5.95 -5.95
CA PHE A 117 6.42 5.07 -4.83
C PHE A 117 6.72 5.89 -3.58
N LEU A 118 6.10 5.57 -2.45
CA LEU A 118 6.28 6.25 -1.17
C LEU A 118 6.57 5.24 -0.06
N PHE A 119 7.12 5.71 1.04
CA PHE A 119 7.34 4.93 2.26
C PHE A 119 6.48 5.48 3.39
N TYR A 120 5.82 4.59 4.13
CA TYR A 120 4.87 4.93 5.19
C TYR A 120 5.56 5.68 6.34
N GLU A 121 6.79 5.28 6.66
CA GLU A 121 7.63 5.85 7.71
C GLU A 121 7.85 7.36 7.52
N ASP A 122 7.93 7.79 6.26
CA ASP A 122 8.16 9.17 5.86
C ASP A 122 6.91 9.86 5.30
N LEU A 123 5.79 9.15 5.16
CA LEU A 123 4.61 9.63 4.43
C LEU A 123 4.05 10.93 5.00
N PHE A 124 4.08 11.07 6.32
CA PHE A 124 3.52 12.21 7.03
C PHE A 124 4.49 13.37 7.22
N ASN A 125 5.73 13.25 6.74
CA ASN A 125 6.64 14.38 6.70
C ASN A 125 6.21 15.38 5.60
N GLU A 126 6.59 16.65 5.77
CA GLU A 126 6.14 17.72 4.86
C GLU A 126 6.61 17.50 3.41
N ALA A 127 7.81 16.93 3.22
CA ALA A 127 8.38 16.71 1.90
C ALA A 127 7.62 15.64 1.10
N SER A 128 7.27 14.52 1.75
CA SER A 128 6.47 13.43 1.17
C SER A 128 5.06 13.90 0.82
N LEU A 129 4.42 14.67 1.71
CA LEU A 129 3.09 15.23 1.44
C LEU A 129 3.10 16.22 0.27
N LYS A 130 4.11 17.11 0.18
CA LYS A 130 4.29 17.98 -0.98
C LYS A 130 4.46 17.18 -2.27
N THR A 131 5.26 16.12 -2.22
CA THR A 131 5.48 15.23 -3.37
C THR A 131 4.18 14.56 -3.82
N LEU A 132 3.40 14.02 -2.87
CA LEU A 132 2.10 13.40 -3.16
C LEU A 132 1.09 14.42 -3.71
N CYS A 133 1.00 15.61 -3.13
CA CYS A 133 0.14 16.69 -3.62
C CYS A 133 0.51 17.10 -5.06
N ALA A 134 1.80 17.31 -5.33
CA ALA A 134 2.28 17.64 -6.67
C ALA A 134 1.96 16.53 -7.69
N PHE A 135 2.20 15.27 -7.33
CA PHE A 135 1.86 14.11 -8.16
C PHE A 135 0.36 14.04 -8.47
N ALA A 136 -0.48 14.28 -7.46
CA ALA A 136 -1.93 14.29 -7.57
C ALA A 136 -2.51 15.55 -8.24
N GLY A 137 -1.69 16.56 -8.54
CA GLY A 137 -2.15 17.85 -9.07
C GLY A 137 -3.03 18.64 -8.08
N ALA A 138 -2.77 18.48 -6.78
CA ALA A 138 -3.51 19.12 -5.70
C ALA A 138 -2.63 20.14 -4.96
N ASP A 139 -3.25 21.19 -4.41
CA ASP A 139 -2.55 22.14 -3.55
C ASP A 139 -2.14 21.46 -2.24
N HIS A 140 -0.89 21.69 -1.83
CA HIS A 140 -0.42 21.22 -0.54
C HIS A 140 -1.18 21.91 0.60
N ARG A 141 -1.67 21.11 1.54
CA ARG A 141 -2.28 21.57 2.80
C ARG A 141 -1.62 20.84 3.97
N PRO A 142 -1.39 21.50 5.11
CA PRO A 142 -0.84 20.85 6.29
C PRO A 142 -1.70 19.63 6.69
N PRO A 143 -1.07 18.52 7.12
CA PRO A 143 -1.80 17.34 7.54
C PRO A 143 -2.60 17.62 8.82
N GLN A 144 -3.83 17.11 8.87
CA GLN A 144 -4.62 17.07 10.11
C GLN A 144 -4.26 15.80 10.88
N SER A 145 -3.17 15.83 11.66
CA SER A 145 -2.61 14.65 12.33
C SER A 145 -3.27 14.30 13.68
N GLU A 146 -4.37 14.96 14.04
CA GLU A 146 -4.98 14.87 15.37
C GLU A 146 -5.67 13.52 15.65
N LYS A 147 -5.91 12.69 14.63
CA LYS A 147 -6.61 11.41 14.80
C LYS A 147 -6.07 10.31 13.88
N ALA A 148 -5.56 9.24 14.49
CA ALA A 148 -5.34 7.99 13.76
C ALA A 148 -6.69 7.37 13.39
N VAL A 149 -6.92 7.14 12.11
CA VAL A 149 -8.10 6.46 11.57
C VAL A 149 -7.65 5.08 11.08
N ASN A 150 -8.35 4.02 11.46
CA ASN A 150 -8.02 2.62 11.16
C ASN A 150 -6.81 2.02 11.93
N GLU A 151 -6.52 2.50 13.15
CA GLU A 151 -5.58 1.80 14.03
C GLU A 151 -6.11 0.39 14.34
N THR A 152 -5.26 -0.63 14.17
CA THR A 152 -5.64 -2.02 14.51
C THR A 152 -5.86 -2.12 16.02
N PHE A 153 -7.03 -2.62 16.42
CA PHE A 153 -7.45 -2.71 17.83
C PHE A 153 -6.51 -3.60 18.66
N LEU A 154 -6.04 -4.71 18.07
CA LEU A 154 -5.09 -5.60 18.71
C LEU A 154 -3.69 -4.95 18.74
N LYS A 155 -3.26 -4.53 19.93
CA LYS A 155 -1.93 -3.98 20.22
C LYS A 155 -1.03 -5.06 20.82
N LEU A 156 -0.54 -5.93 19.93
CA LEU A 156 0.34 -7.03 20.28
C LEU A 156 1.75 -6.77 19.74
N ASP A 157 2.73 -6.87 20.62
CA ASP A 157 4.14 -6.77 20.23
C ASP A 157 4.54 -7.98 19.38
N LEU A 158 5.34 -7.73 18.35
CA LEU A 158 5.88 -8.80 17.50
C LEU A 158 6.95 -9.56 18.29
N PRO A 159 6.78 -10.87 18.58
CA PRO A 159 7.81 -11.63 19.28
C PRO A 159 9.07 -11.73 18.43
N GLY A 160 10.24 -11.64 19.08
CA GLY A 160 11.56 -11.75 18.43
C GLY A 160 11.68 -12.96 17.49
N PRO A 161 11.36 -14.20 17.92
CA PRO A 161 11.47 -15.37 17.05
C PRO A 161 10.58 -15.32 15.79
N VAL A 162 9.44 -14.62 15.86
CA VAL A 162 8.55 -14.43 14.69
C VAL A 162 9.12 -13.35 13.77
N ARG A 163 9.66 -12.28 14.35
CA ARG A 163 10.38 -11.22 13.62
C ARG A 163 11.53 -11.82 12.81
N ASP A 164 12.39 -12.61 13.44
CA ASP A 164 13.56 -13.20 12.78
C ASP A 164 13.17 -14.07 11.58
N GLN A 165 12.10 -14.87 11.72
CA GLN A 165 11.61 -15.71 10.63
C GLN A 165 10.99 -14.91 9.48
N LEU A 166 10.23 -13.86 9.79
CA LEU A 166 9.67 -12.96 8.79
C LEU A 166 10.78 -12.22 8.05
N GLN A 167 11.77 -11.69 8.76
CA GLN A 167 12.92 -11.01 8.17
C GLN A 167 13.71 -11.92 7.25
N ALA A 168 13.99 -13.16 7.67
CA ALA A 168 14.68 -14.13 6.82
C ALA A 168 13.92 -14.41 5.52
N ARG A 169 12.58 -14.54 5.58
CA ARG A 169 11.74 -14.76 4.38
C ARG A 169 11.62 -13.51 3.49
N LEU A 170 11.58 -12.33 4.11
CA LEU A 170 11.37 -11.06 3.41
C LEU A 170 12.67 -10.39 2.97
N ARG A 171 13.84 -10.97 3.29
CA ARG A 171 15.15 -10.46 2.86
C ARG A 171 15.21 -10.09 1.36
N PRO A 172 14.67 -10.89 0.42
CA PRO A 172 14.66 -10.50 -1.00
C PRO A 172 13.89 -9.20 -1.29
N GLN A 173 12.90 -8.85 -0.47
CA GLN A 173 12.11 -7.62 -0.60
C GLN A 173 12.90 -6.41 -0.10
N TYR A 174 13.62 -6.55 1.01
CA TYR A 174 14.55 -5.53 1.50
C TYR A 174 15.67 -5.28 0.49
N GLU A 175 16.32 -6.34 0.00
CA GLU A 175 17.37 -6.26 -1.02
C GLU A 175 16.89 -5.54 -2.28
N PHE A 176 15.71 -5.91 -2.79
CA PHE A 176 15.08 -5.24 -3.92
C PHE A 176 14.84 -3.76 -3.66
N CYS A 177 14.22 -3.42 -2.52
CA CYS A 177 13.93 -2.03 -2.20
C CYS A 177 15.20 -1.18 -2.09
N HIS A 178 16.26 -1.69 -1.46
CA HIS A 178 17.55 -1.00 -1.40
C HIS A 178 18.17 -0.82 -2.78
N GLN A 179 18.14 -1.85 -3.63
CA GLN A 179 18.65 -1.77 -4.99
C GLN A 179 17.86 -0.76 -5.85
N ARG A 180 16.54 -0.75 -5.73
CA ARG A 180 15.64 0.07 -6.57
C ARG A 180 15.52 1.51 -6.10
N PHE A 181 15.49 1.75 -4.79
CA PHE A 181 15.17 3.06 -4.21
C PHE A 181 16.35 3.74 -3.50
N GLY A 182 17.45 3.01 -3.23
CA GLY A 182 18.67 3.57 -2.63
C GLY A 182 18.40 4.29 -1.30
N ASP A 183 18.91 5.51 -1.17
CA ASP A 183 18.79 6.35 0.03
C ASP A 183 17.34 6.78 0.36
N ARG A 184 16.38 6.50 -0.53
CA ARG A 184 14.96 6.73 -0.24
C ARG A 184 14.36 5.66 0.66
N VAL A 185 15.01 4.50 0.81
CA VAL A 185 14.54 3.46 1.73
C VAL A 185 14.73 3.96 3.17
N PRO A 186 13.70 3.90 4.03
CA PRO A 186 13.80 4.37 5.41
C PRO A 186 14.96 3.71 6.17
N ALA A 187 15.68 4.49 6.98
CA ALA A 187 16.83 3.99 7.73
C ALA A 187 16.46 2.86 8.71
N SER A 188 15.20 2.80 9.16
CA SER A 188 14.68 1.72 9.99
C SER A 188 14.71 0.35 9.32
N TRP A 189 14.83 0.29 7.98
CA TRP A 189 14.90 -0.96 7.22
C TRP A 189 16.34 -1.49 7.08
N LEU A 190 17.37 -0.72 7.48
CA LEU A 190 18.79 -1.03 7.23
C LEU A 190 19.37 -2.13 8.15
N ASN A 191 18.66 -2.51 9.21
CA ASN A 191 19.05 -3.61 10.11
C ASN A 191 17.87 -4.60 10.28
N PRO A 192 17.48 -5.33 9.22
CA PRO A 192 16.52 -6.42 9.35
C PRO A 192 17.20 -7.61 10.04
#